data_AF-A0A915ZZ44-F1
#
_entry.id   AF-A0A915ZZ44-F1
#
_cell.length_a   1.000
_cell.length_b   1.000
_cell.length_c   1.000
_cell.angle_alpha   90.00
_cell.angle_beta   90.00
_cell.angle_gamma   90.00
#
_symmetry.space_group_name_H-M   'P 1'
#
loop_
_entity.id
_entity.type
_entity.pdbx_description
1 polymer ?
#
loop_
_entity_poly.entity_id
_entity_poly.type
_entity_poly.pdbx_seq_one_letter_code
_entity_poly.pdbx_strand_id
1 'polypeptide(L)'
;MPKSKLNGHFHWLIIEKILEGVPHKRIAEQLNISKPSVSRIFSCFKKYGCVDLSSLGGRSRILSVDDIKYLENLLKEKIDWYIWELQSEMELWLGRRISYSTLWRAIHHLGYTHKQVKNFLHSLVIFL
;
A
#
# COMPACT_ATOMS: atom_id res chain seq x y z
N MET A 1 25.69 2.66 5.11
CA MET A 1 25.71 1.28 4.57
C MET A 1 24.38 1.01 3.87
N PRO A 2 24.39 0.50 2.63
CA PRO A 2 23.14 0.25 1.91
C PRO A 2 22.34 -0.81 2.66
N LYS A 3 21.07 -0.52 2.95
CA LYS A 3 20.12 -1.49 3.51
C LYS A 3 19.78 -2.48 2.40
N SER A 4 20.66 -3.46 2.16
CA SER A 4 20.31 -4.64 1.37
C SER A 4 19.13 -5.28 2.07
N LYS A 5 17.97 -5.28 1.40
CA LYS A 5 16.75 -5.95 1.84
C LYS A 5 17.13 -7.38 2.19
N LEU A 6 17.23 -7.70 3.48
CA LEU A 6 17.53 -9.05 3.93
C LEU A 6 16.45 -9.95 3.34
N ASN A 7 16.86 -10.90 2.49
CA ASN A 7 15.94 -11.79 1.79
C ASN A 7 15.21 -12.66 2.82
N GLY A 8 13.91 -12.96 2.63
CA GLY A 8 13.10 -13.72 3.61
C GLY A 8 13.73 -15.04 4.03
N HIS A 9 14.52 -15.65 3.15
CA HIS A 9 15.37 -16.81 3.43
C HIS A 9 16.32 -16.63 4.63
N PHE A 10 17.00 -15.47 4.73
CA PHE A 10 17.92 -15.20 5.85
C PHE A 10 17.19 -15.06 7.18
N HIS A 11 15.99 -14.50 7.19
CA HIS A 11 15.18 -14.41 8.40
C HIS A 11 14.75 -15.79 8.90
N TRP A 12 14.33 -16.68 8.00
CA TRP A 12 13.99 -18.07 8.36
C TRP A 12 15.21 -18.84 8.88
N LEU A 13 16.36 -18.73 8.22
CA LEU A 13 17.61 -19.33 8.69
C LEU A 13 18.02 -18.83 10.09
N ILE A 14 17.83 -17.54 10.38
CA ILE A 14 18.06 -16.98 11.71
C ILE A 14 17.12 -17.61 12.75
N ILE A 15 15.84 -17.74 12.44
CA ILE A 15 14.85 -18.30 13.36
C ILE A 15 15.13 -19.77 13.64
N GLU A 16 15.41 -20.56 12.60
CA GLU A 16 15.77 -21.97 12.72
C GLU A 16 16.95 -22.16 13.67
N LYS A 17 18.06 -21.43 13.46
CA LYS A 17 19.23 -21.51 14.34
C LYS A 17 18.95 -21.09 15.79
N ILE A 18 18.08 -20.12 16.01
CA ILE A 18 17.68 -19.74 17.38
C ILE A 18 16.85 -20.86 18.02
N LEU A 19 15.97 -21.53 17.26
CA LEU A 19 15.17 -22.66 17.75
C LEU A 19 16.06 -23.89 18.04
N GLU A 20 17.14 -24.09 17.30
CA GLU A 20 18.21 -25.07 17.60
C GLU A 20 19.03 -24.71 18.85
N GLY A 21 18.81 -23.54 19.45
CA GLY A 21 19.52 -23.09 20.65
C GLY A 21 20.84 -22.38 20.39
N VAL A 22 21.14 -22.02 19.13
CA VAL A 22 22.37 -21.28 18.80
C VAL A 22 22.29 -19.85 19.36
N PRO A 23 23.32 -19.36 20.07
CA PRO A 23 23.29 -18.02 20.64
C PRO A 23 23.33 -16.95 19.54
N HIS A 24 22.57 -15.87 19.76
CA HIS A 24 22.41 -14.76 18.82
C HIS A 24 23.74 -14.17 18.32
N LYS A 25 24.77 -14.17 19.19
CA LYS A 25 26.12 -13.68 18.84
C LYS A 25 26.78 -14.54 17.76
N ARG A 26 26.69 -15.88 17.86
CA ARG A 26 27.26 -16.77 16.84
C ARG A 26 26.55 -16.66 15.50
N ILE A 27 25.22 -16.52 15.52
CA ILE A 27 24.43 -16.32 14.30
C ILE A 27 24.81 -15.01 13.61
N ALA A 28 24.97 -13.95 14.39
CA ALA A 28 25.43 -12.64 13.91
C ALA A 28 26.80 -12.71 13.22
N GLU A 29 27.76 -13.41 13.84
CA GLU A 29 29.10 -13.64 13.29
C GLU A 29 29.06 -14.50 12.01
N GLN A 30 28.30 -15.60 12.01
CA GLN A 30 28.19 -16.53 10.87
C GLN A 30 27.53 -15.90 9.64
N LEU A 31 26.48 -15.09 9.86
CA LEU A 31 25.72 -14.47 8.78
C LEU A 31 26.20 -13.05 8.43
N ASN A 32 27.23 -12.56 9.12
CA ASN A 32 27.74 -11.19 9.00
C ASN A 32 26.63 -10.12 9.16
N ILE A 33 25.77 -10.33 10.17
CA ILE A 33 24.63 -9.46 10.49
C ILE A 33 24.80 -8.95 11.93
N SER A 34 24.33 -7.73 12.21
CA SER A 34 24.41 -7.21 13.58
C SER A 34 23.57 -8.06 14.58
N LYS A 35 24.11 -8.32 15.78
CA LYS A 35 23.36 -8.99 16.87
C LYS A 35 21.99 -8.34 17.16
N PRO A 36 21.85 -7.00 17.17
CA PRO A 36 20.54 -6.36 17.29
C PRO A 36 19.56 -6.74 16.18
N SER A 37 20.03 -6.87 14.93
CA SER A 37 19.18 -7.31 13.82
C SER A 37 18.67 -8.73 14.03
N VAL A 38 19.53 -9.66 14.44
CA VAL A 38 19.15 -11.05 14.80
C VAL A 38 18.08 -11.06 15.89
N SER A 39 18.30 -10.30 16.97
CA SER A 39 17.35 -10.19 18.08
C SER A 39 16.01 -9.57 17.67
N ARG A 40 16.04 -8.57 16.77
CA ARG A 40 14.83 -7.91 16.25
C ARG A 40 14.01 -8.84 15.37
N ILE A 41 14.67 -9.62 14.51
CA ILE A 41 14.02 -10.63 13.65
C ILE A 41 13.32 -11.68 14.52
N PHE A 42 14.00 -12.20 15.54
CA PHE A 42 13.39 -13.20 16.42
C PHE A 42 12.25 -12.63 17.27
N SER A 43 12.40 -11.42 17.81
CA SER A 43 11.34 -10.73 18.56
C SER A 43 10.10 -10.50 17.68
N CYS A 44 10.31 -10.15 16.42
CA CYS A 44 9.25 -10.01 15.43
C CYS A 44 8.52 -11.34 15.20
N PHE A 45 9.26 -12.41 14.94
CA PHE A 45 8.69 -13.76 14.80
C PHE A 45 7.91 -14.18 16.04
N LYS A 46 8.46 -13.98 17.24
CA LYS A 46 7.77 -14.31 18.50
C LYS A 46 6.45 -13.54 18.68
N LYS A 47 6.38 -12.30 18.18
CA LYS A 47 5.19 -11.45 18.31
C LYS A 47 4.12 -11.76 17.26
N TYR A 48 4.50 -12.01 16.02
CA TYR A 48 3.58 -12.09 14.88
C TYR A 48 3.46 -13.49 14.27
N GLY A 49 4.35 -14.42 14.62
CA GLY A 49 4.39 -15.77 14.06
C GLY A 49 4.89 -15.84 12.60
N CYS A 50 5.28 -14.72 12.00
CA CYS A 50 5.71 -14.64 10.61
C CYS A 50 6.99 -13.80 10.43
N VAL A 51 7.69 -14.10 9.35
CA VAL A 51 8.97 -13.48 8.96
C VAL A 51 8.76 -12.27 8.05
N ASP A 52 7.75 -12.34 7.19
CA ASP A 52 7.45 -11.33 6.18
C ASP A 52 6.32 -10.43 6.65
N LEU A 53 6.68 -9.37 7.37
CA LEU A 53 5.77 -8.26 7.68
C LEU A 53 5.53 -7.34 6.46
N SER A 54 6.08 -7.66 5.28
CA SER A 54 5.85 -6.92 4.04
C SER A 54 4.37 -6.88 3.64
N SER A 55 3.56 -7.80 4.18
CA SER A 55 2.11 -7.84 4.04
C SER A 55 1.35 -7.00 5.07
N LEU A 56 2.03 -6.40 6.06
CA LEU A 56 1.45 -5.33 6.88
C LEU A 56 1.37 -4.06 6.02
N GLY A 57 0.46 -4.10 5.06
CA GLY A 57 0.09 -2.96 4.24
C GLY A 57 -0.26 -1.78 5.14
N GLY A 58 -0.09 -0.58 4.60
CA GLY A 58 -0.55 0.63 5.28
C GLY A 58 -2.05 0.57 5.60
N ARG A 59 -2.53 1.61 6.28
CA ARG A 59 -3.96 1.78 6.61
C ARG A 59 -4.84 1.40 5.41
N SER A 60 -5.80 0.49 5.65
CA SER A 60 -6.79 0.10 4.65
C SER A 60 -7.44 1.33 4.02
N ARG A 61 -7.58 1.30 2.70
CA ARG A 61 -8.21 2.41 1.96
C ARG A 61 -9.67 2.54 2.37
N ILE A 62 -10.16 3.77 2.28
CA ILE A 62 -11.57 4.10 2.59
C ILE A 62 -12.51 3.43 1.59
N LEU A 63 -12.08 3.33 0.33
CA LEU A 63 -12.79 2.64 -0.75
C LEU A 63 -12.36 1.17 -0.80
N SER A 64 -13.36 0.29 -0.83
CA SER A 64 -13.19 -1.15 -1.03
C SER A 64 -12.83 -1.47 -2.48
N VAL A 65 -12.56 -2.74 -2.77
CA VAL A 65 -12.28 -3.20 -4.14
C VAL A 65 -13.50 -2.99 -5.05
N ASP A 66 -14.71 -3.24 -4.53
CA ASP A 66 -15.96 -3.08 -5.29
C ASP A 66 -16.22 -1.60 -5.61
N ASP A 67 -15.96 -0.71 -4.65
CA ASP A 67 -16.08 0.74 -4.86
C ASP A 67 -15.13 1.26 -5.94
N ILE A 68 -13.91 0.72 -5.98
CA ILE A 68 -12.92 1.06 -7.00
C ILE A 68 -13.36 0.56 -8.38
N LYS A 69 -13.93 -0.65 -8.45
CA LYS A 69 -14.45 -1.21 -9.70
C LYS A 69 -15.66 -0.43 -10.22
N TYR A 70 -16.54 -0.01 -9.33
CA TYR A 70 -17.67 0.86 -9.66
C TYR A 70 -17.19 2.21 -10.22
N LEU A 71 -16.25 2.86 -9.53
CA LEU A 71 -15.63 4.10 -10.00
C LEU A 71 -14.95 3.93 -11.37
N GLU A 72 -14.26 2.81 -11.59
CA GLU A 72 -13.62 2.53 -12.88
C GLU A 72 -14.64 2.42 -14.03
N ASN A 73 -15.77 1.76 -13.79
CA ASN A 73 -16.85 1.70 -14.77
C ASN A 73 -17.47 3.08 -15.02
N LEU A 74 -17.71 3.85 -13.95
CA LEU A 74 -18.24 5.20 -14.06
C LEU A 74 -17.34 6.10 -14.91
N LEU A 75 -16.02 6.04 -14.70
CA LEU A 75 -15.03 6.79 -15.49
C LEU A 75 -15.01 6.37 -16.96
N LYS A 76 -15.30 5.10 -17.28
CA LYS A 76 -15.35 4.60 -18.66
C LYS A 76 -16.65 4.98 -19.38
N GLU A 77 -17.76 5.01 -18.66
CA GLU A 77 -19.07 5.34 -19.23
C GLU A 77 -19.32 6.85 -19.32
N LYS A 78 -18.82 7.60 -18.34
CA LYS A 78 -19.13 9.02 -18.12
C LYS A 78 -17.87 9.85 -18.15
N ILE A 79 -17.17 9.79 -19.27
CA ILE A 79 -15.81 10.32 -19.32
C ILE A 79 -15.77 11.87 -19.32
N ASP A 80 -16.86 12.52 -19.75
CA ASP A 80 -17.00 13.99 -19.71
C ASP A 80 -17.41 14.53 -18.33
N TRP A 81 -17.63 13.66 -17.33
CA TRP A 81 -18.10 14.11 -16.02
C TRP A 81 -17.01 14.85 -15.24
N TYR A 82 -17.44 15.90 -14.58
CA TYR A 82 -16.61 16.65 -13.67
C TYR A 82 -16.43 15.91 -12.35
N ILE A 83 -15.35 16.26 -11.66
CA ILE A 83 -14.98 15.59 -10.41
C ILE A 83 -16.06 15.70 -9.32
N TRP A 84 -16.85 16.76 -9.30
CA TRP A 84 -17.96 16.92 -8.35
C TRP A 84 -19.17 16.05 -8.69
N GLU A 85 -19.39 15.72 -9.96
CA GLU A 85 -20.45 14.80 -10.41
C GLU A 85 -20.07 13.37 -10.03
N LEU A 86 -18.81 12.99 -10.32
CA LEU A 86 -18.24 11.73 -9.87
C LEU A 86 -18.29 11.59 -8.35
N GLN A 87 -17.99 12.66 -7.60
CA GLN A 87 -18.11 12.64 -6.14
C GLN A 87 -19.56 12.38 -5.73
N SER A 88 -20.51 13.11 -6.29
CA SER A 88 -21.93 12.98 -5.93
C SER A 88 -22.44 11.56 -6.18
N GLU A 89 -22.10 10.98 -7.32
CA GLU A 89 -22.46 9.59 -7.66
C GLU A 89 -21.79 8.57 -6.72
N MET A 90 -20.52 8.77 -6.38
CA MET A 90 -19.82 7.92 -5.42
C MET A 90 -20.39 8.04 -4.00
N GLU A 91 -20.83 9.23 -3.58
CA GLU A 91 -21.49 9.42 -2.29
C GLU A 91 -22.84 8.70 -2.22
N LEU A 92 -23.58 8.67 -3.33
CA LEU A 92 -24.81 7.89 -3.48
C LEU A 92 -24.52 6.39 -3.40
N TRP A 93 -23.53 5.89 -4.15
CA TRP A 93 -23.11 4.49 -4.11
C TRP A 93 -22.68 4.02 -2.70
N LEU A 94 -21.89 4.85 -2.01
CA LEU A 94 -21.33 4.52 -0.69
C LEU A 94 -22.31 4.77 0.48
N GLY A 95 -23.37 5.54 0.27
CA GLY A 95 -24.28 6.00 1.33
C GLY A 95 -23.62 6.93 2.36
N ARG A 96 -22.50 7.58 2.01
CA ARG A 96 -21.76 8.50 2.89
C ARG A 96 -20.95 9.51 2.08
N ARG A 97 -20.63 10.64 2.72
CA ARG A 97 -19.78 11.67 2.13
C ARG A 97 -18.33 11.19 1.98
N ILE A 98 -17.70 11.59 0.88
CA ILE A 98 -16.27 11.35 0.63
C ILE A 98 -15.57 12.66 0.31
N SER A 99 -14.30 12.78 0.68
CA SER A 99 -13.52 13.96 0.30
C SER A 99 -13.05 13.87 -1.16
N TYR A 100 -12.91 15.02 -1.83
CA TYR A 100 -12.22 15.12 -3.12
C TYR A 100 -10.86 14.42 -3.11
N SER A 101 -10.11 14.55 -2.01
CA SER A 101 -8.80 13.90 -1.86
C SER A 101 -8.86 12.38 -1.88
N THR A 102 -9.94 11.78 -1.36
CA THR A 102 -10.15 10.32 -1.40
C THR A 102 -10.43 9.88 -2.83
N LEU A 103 -11.31 10.61 -3.53
CA LEU A 103 -11.66 10.35 -4.92
C LEU A 103 -10.43 10.51 -5.83
N TRP A 104 -9.65 11.57 -5.66
CA TRP A 104 -8.41 11.78 -6.41
C TRP A 104 -7.36 10.70 -6.23
N ARG A 105 -7.15 10.24 -5.01
CA ARG A 105 -6.24 9.11 -4.78
C ARG A 105 -6.74 7.84 -5.45
N ALA A 106 -8.05 7.63 -5.51
CA ALA A 106 -8.65 6.48 -6.17
C ALA A 106 -8.49 6.55 -7.70
N ILE A 107 -8.79 7.69 -8.30
CA ILE A 107 -8.66 7.94 -9.75
C ILE A 107 -7.20 7.81 -10.19
N HIS A 108 -6.28 8.44 -9.46
CA HIS A 108 -4.84 8.29 -9.73
C HIS A 108 -4.36 6.85 -9.58
N HIS A 109 -4.90 6.10 -8.61
CA HIS A 109 -4.56 4.68 -8.45
C HIS A 109 -5.04 3.81 -9.62
N LEU A 110 -6.17 4.17 -10.23
CA LEU A 110 -6.67 3.53 -11.45
C LEU A 110 -5.86 3.90 -12.70
N GLY A 111 -4.85 4.78 -12.57
CA GLY A 111 -3.96 5.16 -13.66
C GLY A 111 -4.46 6.33 -14.50
N TYR A 112 -5.59 6.95 -14.13
CA TYR A 112 -6.07 8.14 -14.83
C TYR A 112 -5.29 9.37 -14.37
N THR A 113 -4.81 10.14 -15.34
CA THR A 113 -4.17 11.43 -15.09
C THR A 113 -4.99 12.56 -15.70
N HIS A 114 -4.86 13.76 -15.14
CA HIS A 114 -5.65 14.90 -15.59
C HIS A 114 -4.87 15.74 -16.60
N LYS A 115 -5.45 16.02 -17.78
CA LYS A 115 -4.96 17.06 -18.70
C LYS A 115 -5.49 18.43 -18.30
N GLN A 116 -4.60 19.32 -17.89
CA GLN A 116 -4.96 20.73 -17.66
C GLN A 116 -5.38 21.41 -18.96
N VAL A 117 -6.68 21.69 -19.10
CA VAL A 117 -7.21 22.52 -20.19
C VAL A 117 -6.75 23.96 -19.94
N LYS A 118 -5.81 24.46 -20.75
CA LYS A 118 -5.35 25.84 -20.66
C LYS A 118 -6.41 26.78 -21.25
N ASN A 119 -7.09 27.48 -20.34
CA ASN A 119 -7.91 28.69 -20.53
C ASN A 119 -9.15 28.55 -21.43
N PHE A 120 -10.34 28.52 -20.83
CA PHE A 120 -11.20 29.69 -20.63
C PHE A 120 -12.44 29.22 -19.84
N LEU A 121 -12.65 29.80 -18.65
CA LEU A 121 -13.80 29.60 -17.76
C LEU A 121 -14.07 28.16 -17.32
N HIS A 122 -13.77 27.90 -16.04
CA HIS A 122 -14.28 26.81 -15.19
C HIS A 122 -14.61 25.50 -15.90
N SER A 123 -13.74 24.49 -15.76
CA SER A 123 -14.09 23.11 -15.35
C SER A 123 -13.08 22.05 -15.87
N LEU A 124 -12.79 21.05 -15.03
CA LEU A 124 -11.75 20.03 -15.22
C LEU A 124 -12.38 18.76 -15.83
N VAL A 125 -12.17 18.54 -17.12
CA VAL A 125 -12.54 17.30 -17.83
C VAL A 125 -11.41 16.27 -17.69
N ILE A 126 -11.73 15.03 -17.30
CA ILE A 126 -10.75 13.96 -17.07
C ILE A 126 -10.61 13.11 -18.33
N PHE A 127 -9.47 13.20 -19.04
CA PHE A 127 -9.10 12.18 -20.03
C PHE A 127 -7.59 11.99 -20.20
N LEU A 128 -7.20 10.70 -20.16
CA LEU A 128 -5.93 10.02 -20.50
C LEU A 128 -4.63 10.69 -19.99
#